data_AF-A0A225DKL9-F1
#
_entry.id   AF-A0A225DKL9-F1
#
_cell.length_a   1.000
_cell.length_b   1.000
_cell.length_c   1.000
_cell.angle_alpha   90.00
_cell.angle_beta   90.00
_cell.angle_gamma   90.00
#
_symmetry.space_group_name_H-M   'P 1'
#
loop_
_entity.id
_entity.type
_entity.pdbx_description
1 polymer ?
#
loop_
_entity_poly.entity_id
_entity_poly.type
_entity_poly.pdbx_seq_one_letter_code
_entity_poly.pdbx_strand_id
1 'polypeptide(L)'
;MTSIPRHLRPAFTDLFRHLQRGKYLERFVYFRGHYLLASDGTTHFSSDKIHGPHCLKKRSRNGGVSYSHRMLGMALVHPDFREVVPLCPEPILQQDGTTKADGERNASARAIKDFRREHPKRPVIIVEGASAPRDRVSASSSDTASASF
;
A
#
# COMPACT_ATOMS: atom_id res chain seq x y z
N MET A 1 7.07 4.13 19.33
CA MET A 1 7.52 2.75 19.10
C MET A 1 7.29 2.41 17.64
N THR A 2 8.31 1.92 16.93
CA THR A 2 8.27 1.75 15.46
C THR A 2 7.48 0.49 15.11
N SER A 3 6.46 0.59 14.26
CA SER A 3 5.70 -0.57 13.80
C SER A 3 6.62 -1.58 13.10
N ILE A 4 6.46 -2.87 13.41
CA ILE A 4 7.23 -4.02 12.88
C ILE A 4 7.57 -3.93 11.36
N PRO A 5 6.67 -3.44 10.48
CA PRO A 5 6.95 -3.34 9.05
C PRO A 5 8.14 -2.44 8.68
N ARG A 6 8.50 -1.42 9.48
CA ARG A 6 9.64 -0.56 9.14
C ARG A 6 10.98 -1.29 9.20
N HIS A 7 11.10 -2.30 10.05
CA HIS A 7 12.32 -3.11 10.15
C HIS A 7 12.48 -4.08 8.97
N LEU A 8 11.38 -4.46 8.33
CA LEU A 8 11.38 -5.31 7.14
C LEU A 8 11.53 -4.53 5.84
N ARG A 9 11.21 -3.23 5.84
CA ARG A 9 11.29 -2.35 4.66
C ARG A 9 12.62 -2.43 3.88
N PRO A 10 13.81 -2.50 4.51
CA PRO A 10 15.07 -2.68 3.79
C PRO A 10 15.12 -3.94 2.91
N ALA A 11 14.48 -5.04 3.31
CA ALA A 11 14.45 -6.26 2.51
C ALA A 11 13.60 -6.08 1.24
N PHE A 12 12.45 -5.40 1.35
CA PHE A 12 11.61 -5.09 0.18
C PHE A 12 12.30 -4.15 -0.79
N THR A 13 12.99 -3.13 -0.29
CA THR A 13 13.71 -2.18 -1.16
C THR A 13 14.95 -2.81 -1.81
N ASP A 14 15.62 -3.73 -1.11
CA ASP A 14 16.71 -4.54 -1.68
C ASP A 14 16.22 -5.46 -2.80
N LEU A 15 15.13 -6.21 -2.59
CA LEU A 15 14.49 -7.03 -3.62
C LEU A 15 14.13 -6.18 -4.85
N PHE A 16 13.44 -5.06 -4.64
CA PHE A 16 13.03 -4.17 -5.72
C PHE A 16 14.23 -3.65 -6.52
N ARG A 17 15.31 -3.27 -5.82
CA ARG A 17 16.55 -2.82 -6.46
C ARG A 17 17.20 -3.92 -7.31
N HIS A 18 17.21 -5.17 -6.85
CA HIS A 18 17.72 -6.30 -7.62
C HIS A 18 16.92 -6.49 -8.92
N LEU A 19 15.58 -6.48 -8.83
CA LEU A 19 14.69 -6.58 -9.98
C LEU A 19 14.88 -5.40 -10.96
N GLN A 20 15.11 -4.20 -10.44
CA GLN A 20 15.40 -3.02 -11.25
C GLN A 20 16.71 -3.17 -12.02
N ARG A 21 17.81 -3.57 -11.35
CA ARG A 21 19.12 -3.73 -11.98
C ARG A 21 19.14 -4.86 -13.00
N GLY A 22 18.42 -5.94 -12.73
CA GLY A 22 18.23 -7.06 -13.64
C GLY A 22 17.23 -6.80 -14.78
N LYS A 23 16.71 -5.57 -14.92
CA LYS A 23 15.71 -5.17 -15.92
C LYS A 23 14.38 -5.93 -15.87
N TYR A 24 14.15 -6.75 -14.83
CA TYR A 24 12.93 -7.53 -14.69
C TYR A 24 11.68 -6.63 -14.62
N LEU A 25 11.82 -5.45 -14.01
CA LEU A 25 10.74 -4.49 -13.90
C LEU A 25 10.30 -3.94 -15.27
N GLU A 26 11.16 -3.91 -16.30
CA GLU A 26 10.77 -3.40 -17.63
C GLU A 26 9.60 -4.20 -18.23
N ARG A 27 9.49 -5.49 -17.87
CA ARG A 27 8.37 -6.35 -18.27
C ARG A 27 7.04 -5.86 -17.69
N PHE A 28 7.04 -5.25 -16.51
CA PHE A 28 5.83 -4.78 -15.81
C PHE A 28 5.33 -3.41 -16.30
N VAL A 29 5.98 -2.82 -17.31
CA VAL A 29 5.48 -1.61 -17.97
C VAL A 29 4.21 -1.95 -18.75
N TYR A 30 3.15 -1.20 -18.50
CA TYR A 30 1.84 -1.38 -19.12
C TYR A 30 1.50 -0.16 -19.99
N PHE A 31 0.48 0.62 -19.59
CA PHE A 31 -0.06 1.69 -20.40
C PHE A 31 0.84 2.94 -20.40
N ARG A 32 1.27 3.40 -21.58
CA ARG A 32 2.05 4.63 -21.78
C ARG A 32 3.27 4.74 -20.85
N GLY A 33 4.02 3.65 -20.69
CA GLY A 33 5.21 3.64 -19.84
C GLY A 33 4.93 3.55 -18.33
N HIS A 34 3.66 3.44 -17.91
CA HIS A 34 3.28 3.33 -16.49
C HIS A 34 3.21 1.89 -16.04
N TYR A 35 3.51 1.65 -14.76
CA TYR A 35 3.33 0.36 -14.11
C TYR A 35 1.96 0.32 -13.42
N LEU A 36 1.37 -0.87 -13.27
CA LEU A 36 0.18 -1.04 -12.44
C LEU A 36 0.59 -1.36 -11.01
N LEU A 37 0.10 -0.58 -10.04
CA LEU A 37 0.32 -0.81 -8.63
C LEU A 37 -1.03 -1.16 -7.97
N ALA A 38 -1.25 -2.45 -7.74
CA ALA A 38 -2.44 -2.95 -7.07
C ALA A 38 -2.34 -2.75 -5.55
N SER A 39 -3.45 -2.39 -4.91
CA SER A 39 -3.55 -2.17 -3.46
C SER A 39 -4.80 -2.84 -2.89
N ASP A 40 -4.64 -3.55 -1.77
CA ASP A 40 -5.75 -4.16 -1.04
C ASP A 40 -5.49 -4.28 0.47
N GLY A 41 -6.55 -4.17 1.26
CA GLY A 41 -6.51 -4.19 2.73
C GLY A 41 -6.87 -5.57 3.31
N THR A 42 -5.89 -6.32 3.78
CA THR A 42 -6.10 -7.67 4.34
C THR A 42 -6.07 -7.71 5.87
N THR A 43 -6.77 -8.68 6.45
CA THR A 43 -6.72 -8.97 7.89
C THR A 43 -5.71 -10.09 8.14
N HIS A 44 -4.65 -9.78 8.88
CA HIS A 44 -3.59 -10.74 9.21
C HIS A 44 -3.92 -11.56 10.46
N PHE A 45 -4.58 -10.93 11.45
CA PHE A 45 -4.92 -11.57 12.72
C PHE A 45 -6.26 -11.05 13.26
N SER A 46 -7.04 -11.92 13.90
CA SER A 46 -8.26 -11.55 14.62
C SER A 46 -8.46 -12.42 15.86
N SER A 47 -8.90 -11.83 16.97
CA SER A 47 -9.24 -12.55 18.20
C SER A 47 -10.23 -11.76 19.04
N ASP A 48 -11.08 -12.47 19.80
CA ASP A 48 -11.97 -11.85 20.80
C ASP A 48 -11.32 -11.77 22.19
N LYS A 49 -10.12 -12.33 22.36
CA LYS A 49 -9.41 -12.42 23.65
C LYS A 49 -8.03 -11.78 23.59
N ILE A 50 -7.22 -12.17 22.59
CA ILE A 50 -5.84 -11.70 22.43
C ILE A 50 -5.87 -10.30 21.86
N HIS A 51 -5.26 -9.36 22.57
CA HIS A 51 -5.23 -7.96 22.19
C HIS A 51 -3.89 -7.32 22.55
N GLY A 52 -3.60 -6.19 21.90
CA GLY A 52 -2.44 -5.37 22.14
C GLY A 52 -2.75 -3.90 21.90
N PRO A 53 -1.79 -3.00 22.18
CA PRO A 53 -1.99 -1.55 22.10
C PRO A 53 -2.33 -1.08 20.68
N HIS A 54 -1.87 -1.78 19.65
CA HIS A 54 -2.04 -1.40 18.25
C HIS A 54 -3.17 -2.16 17.53
N CYS A 55 -3.92 -3.01 18.23
CA CYS A 55 -5.05 -3.72 17.63
C CYS A 55 -6.17 -2.75 17.23
N LEU A 56 -6.74 -2.96 16.06
CA LEU A 56 -8.01 -2.38 15.69
C LEU A 56 -9.12 -3.05 16.51
N LYS A 57 -9.86 -2.25 17.26
CA LYS A 57 -10.99 -2.70 18.08
C LYS A 57 -12.30 -2.52 17.33
N LYS A 58 -13.09 -3.58 17.24
CA LYS A 58 -14.45 -3.53 16.69
C LYS A 58 -15.44 -3.99 17.76
N ARG A 59 -16.45 -3.17 18.04
CA ARG A 59 -17.60 -3.56 18.86
C ARG A 59 -18.70 -4.05 17.95
N SER A 60 -19.22 -5.25 18.22
CA SER A 60 -20.39 -5.77 17.54
C SER A 60 -21.67 -5.14 18.12
N ARG A 61 -22.78 -5.21 17.36
CA ARG A 61 -24.09 -4.74 17.85
C ARG A 61 -24.56 -5.48 19.09
N ASN A 62 -24.09 -6.72 19.27
CA ASN A 62 -24.45 -7.59 20.40
C ASN A 62 -23.54 -7.39 21.62
N GLY A 63 -22.70 -6.34 21.63
CA GLY A 63 -21.82 -6.01 22.76
C GLY A 63 -20.46 -6.72 22.78
N GLY A 64 -20.24 -7.70 21.89
CA GLY A 64 -18.95 -8.39 21.76
C GLY A 64 -17.84 -7.47 21.24
N VAL A 65 -16.60 -7.72 21.66
CA VAL A 65 -15.42 -6.97 21.23
C VAL A 65 -14.45 -7.90 20.54
N SER A 66 -14.04 -7.55 19.33
CA SER A 66 -13.00 -8.25 18.58
C SER A 66 -11.82 -7.33 18.31
N TYR A 67 -10.62 -7.89 18.33
CA TYR A 67 -9.35 -7.22 18.10
C TYR A 67 -8.72 -7.78 16.84
N SER A 68 -8.20 -6.92 15.98
CA SER A 68 -7.57 -7.36 14.72
C SER A 68 -6.32 -6.57 14.37
N HIS A 69 -5.43 -7.22 13.62
CA HIS A 69 -4.35 -6.57 12.91
C HIS A 69 -4.63 -6.64 11.42
N ARG A 70 -4.67 -5.48 10.78
CA ARG A 70 -4.87 -5.34 9.35
C ARG A 70 -3.64 -4.70 8.71
N MET A 71 -3.40 -5.03 7.46
CA MET A 71 -2.31 -4.46 6.66
C MET A 71 -2.84 -4.13 5.27
N LEU A 72 -2.35 -3.03 4.73
CA LEU A 72 -2.48 -2.70 3.32
C LEU A 72 -1.29 -3.31 2.58
N GLY A 73 -1.58 -4.21 1.64
CA GLY A 73 -0.59 -4.71 0.69
C GLY A 73 -0.58 -3.87 -0.57
N MET A 74 0.59 -3.63 -1.14
CA MET A 74 0.73 -3.07 -2.48
C MET A 74 1.71 -3.92 -3.29
N ALA A 75 1.42 -4.15 -4.57
CA ALA A 75 2.28 -4.91 -5.47
C ALA A 75 2.24 -4.39 -6.90
N LEU A 76 3.38 -4.42 -7.59
CA LEU A 76 3.38 -4.27 -9.04
C LEU A 76 2.78 -5.51 -9.69
N VAL A 77 1.85 -5.28 -10.61
CA VAL A 77 1.13 -6.32 -11.34
C VAL A 77 1.17 -6.05 -12.83
N HIS A 78 0.92 -7.06 -13.64
CA HIS A 78 0.71 -6.93 -15.08
C HIS A 78 -0.38 -7.94 -15.49
N PRO A 79 -1.38 -7.56 -16.32
CA PRO A 79 -2.49 -8.46 -16.65
C PRO A 79 -2.05 -9.78 -17.31
N ASP A 80 -0.92 -9.76 -18.03
CA ASP A 80 -0.40 -10.93 -18.73
C ASP A 80 0.53 -11.82 -17.89
N PHE A 81 0.87 -11.41 -16.66
CA PHE A 81 1.80 -12.16 -15.80
C PHE A 81 1.13 -12.61 -14.50
N ARG A 82 1.53 -13.80 -14.03
CA ARG A 82 1.05 -14.34 -12.75
C ARG A 82 1.91 -13.87 -11.57
N GLU A 83 3.16 -13.52 -11.87
CA GLU A 83 4.12 -13.00 -10.91
C GLU A 83 3.77 -11.57 -10.50
N VAL A 84 4.01 -11.25 -9.24
CA VAL A 84 3.84 -9.90 -8.69
C VAL A 84 5.11 -9.46 -8.00
N VAL A 85 5.37 -8.15 -7.96
CA VAL A 85 6.49 -7.59 -7.19
C VAL A 85 5.93 -6.89 -5.95
N PRO A 86 6.03 -7.49 -4.76
CA PRO A 86 5.46 -6.91 -3.55
C PRO A 86 6.27 -5.71 -3.08
N LEU A 87 5.57 -4.70 -2.56
CA LEU A 87 6.15 -3.62 -1.76
C LEU A 87 6.04 -3.95 -0.27
N CYS A 88 6.75 -3.20 0.56
CA CYS A 88 6.62 -3.32 2.01
C CYS A 88 5.18 -2.99 2.42
N PRO A 89 4.47 -3.89 3.14
CA PRO A 89 3.10 -3.65 3.55
C PRO A 89 3.01 -2.49 4.55
N GLU A 90 1.89 -1.75 4.49
CA GLU A 90 1.61 -0.65 5.40
C GLU A 90 0.59 -1.08 6.45
N PRO A 91 0.92 -1.07 7.74
CA PRO A 91 -0.02 -1.55 8.75
C PRO A 91 -1.16 -0.56 8.96
N ILE A 92 -2.37 -1.09 9.14
CA ILE A 92 -3.59 -0.34 9.47
C ILE A 92 -3.82 -0.54 10.98
N LEU A 93 -3.44 0.45 11.77
CA LEU A 93 -3.37 0.35 13.23
C LEU A 93 -4.03 1.55 13.88
N GLN A 94 -4.66 1.36 15.03
CA GLN A 94 -5.09 2.51 15.82
C GLN A 94 -3.86 3.35 16.20
N GLN A 95 -3.85 4.63 15.78
CA GLN A 95 -2.74 5.53 16.06
C GLN A 95 -2.82 6.05 17.50
N ASP A 96 -1.66 6.21 18.13
CA ASP A 96 -1.58 6.71 19.49
C ASP A 96 -2.20 8.11 19.57
N GLY A 97 -3.11 8.31 20.51
CA GLY A 97 -3.80 9.59 20.73
C GLY A 97 -5.02 9.85 19.85
N THR A 98 -5.44 8.93 18.97
CA THR A 98 -6.66 9.08 18.17
C THR A 98 -7.83 8.26 18.74
N THR A 99 -9.00 8.90 18.84
CA THR A 99 -10.27 8.22 19.18
C THR A 99 -10.84 7.42 18.01
N LYS A 100 -10.42 7.75 16.78
CA LYS A 100 -10.83 7.06 15.55
C LYS A 100 -9.80 5.99 15.18
N ALA A 101 -10.30 4.79 14.88
CA ALA A 101 -9.49 3.72 14.31
C ALA A 101 -8.98 4.11 12.91
N ASP A 102 -7.76 3.71 12.61
CA ASP A 102 -7.17 3.94 11.29
C ASP A 102 -7.87 3.10 10.21
N GLY A 103 -7.74 3.52 8.96
CA GLY A 103 -8.44 2.90 7.83
C GLY A 103 -7.58 2.79 6.59
N GLU A 104 -8.07 2.04 5.61
CA GLU A 104 -7.37 1.76 4.35
C GLU A 104 -6.91 3.03 3.64
N ARG A 105 -7.76 4.06 3.56
CA ARG A 105 -7.41 5.34 2.92
C ARG A 105 -6.15 6.00 3.52
N ASN A 106 -6.04 6.01 4.84
CA ASN A 106 -4.90 6.61 5.52
C ASN A 106 -3.64 5.76 5.35
N ALA A 107 -3.78 4.43 5.40
CA ALA A 107 -2.69 3.52 5.08
C ALA A 107 -2.24 3.67 3.62
N SER A 108 -3.16 3.80 2.67
CA SER A 108 -2.85 4.05 1.25
C SER A 108 -2.06 5.35 1.10
N ALA A 109 -2.47 6.43 1.77
CA ALA A 109 -1.72 7.69 1.73
C ALA A 109 -0.28 7.54 2.26
N ARG A 110 -0.08 6.80 3.36
CA ARG A 110 1.27 6.51 3.89
C ARG A 110 2.08 5.62 2.95
N ALA A 111 1.47 4.56 2.42
CA ALA A 111 2.12 3.64 1.49
C ALA A 111 2.55 4.35 0.19
N ILE A 112 1.71 5.23 -0.36
CA ILE A 112 2.02 6.03 -1.55
C ILE A 112 3.17 7.01 -1.26
N LYS A 113 3.17 7.66 -0.10
CA LYS A 113 4.27 8.54 0.32
C LYS A 113 5.59 7.78 0.38
N ASP A 114 5.57 6.59 0.95
CA ASP A 114 6.73 5.71 1.06
C ASP A 114 7.21 5.21 -0.31
N PHE A 115 6.29 4.80 -1.19
CA PHE A 115 6.59 4.43 -2.56
C PHE A 115 7.24 5.59 -3.34
N ARG A 116 6.72 6.82 -3.22
CA ARG A 116 7.30 7.99 -3.89
C ARG A 116 8.68 8.36 -3.36
N ARG A 117 8.92 8.19 -2.06
CA ARG A 117 10.26 8.35 -1.47
C ARG A 117 11.24 7.32 -2.02
N GLU A 118 10.82 6.07 -2.14
CA GLU A 118 11.68 4.95 -2.56
C GLU A 118 11.89 4.89 -4.08
N HIS A 119 10.91 5.36 -4.85
CA HIS A 119 10.85 5.24 -6.30
C HIS A 119 10.38 6.54 -6.98
N PRO A 120 11.13 7.66 -6.82
CA PRO A 120 10.66 9.00 -7.15
C PRO A 120 10.32 9.20 -8.63
N LYS A 121 11.00 8.49 -9.53
CA LYS A 121 10.85 8.63 -10.98
C LYS A 121 9.96 7.56 -11.62
N ARG A 122 9.30 6.70 -10.84
CA ARG A 122 8.49 5.61 -11.41
C ARG A 122 7.05 6.07 -11.66
N PRO A 123 6.60 6.15 -12.92
CA PRO A 123 5.20 6.43 -13.21
C PRO A 123 4.35 5.19 -12.88
N VAL A 124 3.27 5.38 -12.12
CA VAL A 124 2.38 4.28 -11.71
C VAL A 124 0.93 4.68 -11.86
N ILE A 125 0.09 3.70 -12.21
CA ILE A 125 -1.36 3.76 -12.11
C ILE A 125 -1.74 2.90 -10.92
N ILE A 126 -2.41 3.48 -9.93
CA ILE A 126 -2.85 2.76 -8.74
C ILE A 126 -4.21 2.14 -9.02
N VAL A 127 -4.32 0.85 -8.72
CA VAL A 127 -5.56 0.08 -8.82
C VAL A 127 -5.95 -0.36 -7.43
N GLU A 128 -7.02 0.19 -6.88
CA GLU A 128 -7.56 -0.19 -5.57
C GLU A 128 -8.75 -1.15 -5.75
N GLY A 129 -8.79 -2.20 -4.92
CA GLY A 129 -9.97 -3.06 -4.80
C GLY A 129 -11.17 -2.26 -4.29
N ALA A 130 -12.31 -2.33 -4.99
CA ALA A 130 -13.49 -1.55 -4.63
C ALA A 130 -14.19 -2.14 -3.40
N SER A 131 -13.98 -1.54 -2.21
CA SER A 131 -15.02 -1.45 -1.20
C SER A 131 -15.73 -0.08 -1.37
N ALA A 132 -16.91 -0.08 -2.00
CA ALA A 132 -17.59 1.04 -2.70
C ALA A 132 -17.94 2.33 -1.90
N PRO A 133 -18.38 3.45 -2.55
CA PRO A 133 -18.34 3.80 -3.98
C PRO A 133 -17.25 4.84 -4.31
N ARG A 134 -16.86 4.86 -5.60
CA ARG A 134 -15.83 5.73 -6.20
C ARG A 134 -16.30 7.18 -6.26
N ASP A 135 -15.35 8.10 -6.08
CA ASP A 135 -15.23 9.34 -6.87
C ASP A 135 -13.82 9.94 -6.71
N ARG A 136 -12.94 9.61 -7.67
CA ARG A 136 -11.77 10.36 -8.20
C ARG A 136 -10.66 9.42 -8.62
N VAL A 137 -10.44 9.32 -9.94
CA VAL A 137 -9.15 8.93 -10.50
C VAL A 137 -8.21 10.11 -10.29
N SER A 138 -7.25 9.99 -9.37
CA SER A 138 -6.14 10.95 -9.29
C SER A 138 -5.04 10.52 -10.26
N ALA A 139 -5.07 11.08 -11.47
CA ALA A 139 -3.90 11.08 -12.34
C ALA A 139 -2.90 12.10 -11.78
N SER A 140 -1.70 11.67 -11.39
CA SER A 140 -0.60 12.61 -11.17
C SER A 140 -0.08 13.03 -12.56
N SER A 141 -0.56 14.17 -13.07
CA SER A 141 -0.02 14.78 -14.28
C SER A 141 1.40 15.28 -14.02
N SER A 142 2.35 14.76 -14.79
CA SER A 142 3.64 15.42 -15.00
C SER A 142 3.45 16.40 -16.15
N ASP A 143 3.38 17.70 -15.85
CA ASP A 143 3.47 18.75 -16.87
C ASP A 143 4.88 18.73 -17.45
N THR A 144 5.00 18.26 -18.69
CA THR A 144 6.11 18.58 -19.58
C THR A 144 5.89 19.97 -20.15
N ALA A 145 6.52 20.98 -19.54
CA ALA A 145 6.82 22.23 -20.22
C ALA A 145 8.04 21.99 -21.13
N SER A 146 7.80 21.86 -22.43
CA SER A 146 8.83 21.89 -23.46
C SER A 146 9.16 23.33 -23.85
N ALA A 147 10.46 23.55 -24.03
CA ALA A 147 11.23 24.74 -24.35
C ALA A 147 10.68 25.68 -25.45
N SER A 148 11.09 26.95 -25.32
CA SER A 148 11.59 27.90 -26.35
C SER A 148 11.68 27.33 -27.78
N PHE A 149 11.19 27.96 -28.84
CA PHE A 149 11.14 29.38 -29.25
C PHE A 149 9.84 29.67 -30.00
#